data_AF-A0A3N5KKW0-F1
#
_entry.id   AF-A0A3N5KKW0-F1
#
_cell.length_a   1.000
_cell.length_b   1.000
_cell.length_c   1.000
_cell.angle_alpha   90.00
_cell.angle_beta   90.00
_cell.angle_gamma   90.00
#
_symmetry.space_group_name_H-M   'P 1'
#
loop_
_entity.id
_entity.type
_entity.pdbx_description
1 polymer ?
#
loop_
_entity_poly.entity_id
_entity_poly.type
_entity_poly.pdbx_seq_one_letter_code
_entity_poly.pdbx_strand_id
1 'polypeptide(L)'
;MPAISDLKELRATQTPLFLFTFELPTGAVERWSTHRVQVDGQVYGARVLNHSLFEMRSDAQEGIDSLSRISVTLANADSYCSQIERNRGWKGAKLTVRFLFFDLKSGAAASDSTVVFRGVANSPDDITEGTLRLPVSNRMNLQRMLIPEVRIQRRCPWKFPASAAQRAEALDGGSRGKHSPFFRCGYSADITGGAGNLNGEAPFDSCGYTRRECEQRGMFDLDSKEDPTRRFAGVEFVPPSVLVRTYGENSYHASPLAENEGRYNDFVPLVYGTGWYAPPIVFARNDGNLTRLEILLGTGEIHDVLKVVVNDVEIPPGRAGANMTATGWHNVVSYGTRTGAFNSDFTDAEGTPLGDPYGSMAFLSVVAPNRVNDGRSLPKVQVLVRGLKVGRYASNGAYLGDDYDNNPAWVLLDILKRSGWGDDEIDLASFAAAAVDAAQLIEAKDLYGNPTLIPRFQCNLVLRRRRSVADVLRGIRNASRLSLTHDDNGRLQL
;
A
#
# COMPACT_ATOMS: atom_id res chain seq x y z
N MET A 1 -31.16 -18.56 -16.41
CA MET A 1 -32.32 -17.74 -15.96
C MET A 1 -32.38 -16.51 -16.86
N PRO A 2 -33.49 -15.76 -16.91
CA PRO A 2 -33.53 -14.48 -17.63
C PRO A 2 -32.57 -13.46 -17.03
N ALA A 3 -31.94 -12.63 -17.86
CA ALA A 3 -31.13 -11.52 -17.35
C ALA A 3 -32.04 -10.42 -16.75
N ILE A 4 -31.50 -9.66 -15.81
CA ILE A 4 -32.21 -8.54 -15.19
C ILE A 4 -32.60 -7.48 -16.23
N SER A 5 -31.77 -7.25 -17.25
CA SER A 5 -32.05 -6.33 -18.36
C SER A 5 -33.34 -6.72 -19.09
N ASP A 6 -33.48 -8.00 -19.41
CA ASP A 6 -34.58 -8.53 -20.22
C ASP A 6 -35.92 -8.37 -19.48
N LEU A 7 -35.91 -8.60 -18.17
CA LEU A 7 -37.11 -8.40 -17.35
C LEU A 7 -37.44 -6.91 -17.21
N LYS A 8 -36.45 -6.02 -17.13
CA LYS A 8 -36.72 -4.56 -17.06
C LYS A 8 -37.41 -4.01 -18.31
N GLU A 9 -37.28 -4.67 -19.46
CA GLU A 9 -37.97 -4.29 -20.70
C GLU A 9 -39.44 -4.72 -20.73
N LEU A 10 -39.86 -5.61 -19.82
CA LEU A 10 -41.25 -6.05 -19.74
C LEU A 10 -42.16 -4.96 -19.16
N ARG A 11 -43.38 -4.89 -19.71
CA ARG A 11 -44.43 -3.96 -19.23
C ARG A 11 -44.85 -4.21 -17.78
N ALA A 12 -44.65 -5.43 -17.30
CA ALA A 12 -44.85 -5.83 -15.91
C ALA A 12 -43.77 -6.84 -15.52
N THR A 13 -43.03 -6.53 -14.46
CA THR A 13 -41.95 -7.38 -13.95
C THR A 13 -42.39 -8.11 -12.69
N GLN A 14 -41.68 -9.19 -12.34
CA GLN A 14 -41.83 -9.84 -11.04
C GLN A 14 -41.35 -8.91 -9.91
N THR A 15 -41.44 -9.38 -8.66
CA THR A 15 -41.14 -8.54 -7.49
C THR A 15 -39.64 -8.27 -7.39
N PRO A 16 -39.18 -7.00 -7.42
CA PRO A 16 -37.78 -6.67 -7.18
C PRO A 16 -37.44 -6.91 -5.72
N LEU A 17 -36.42 -7.72 -5.44
CA LEU A 17 -35.96 -8.02 -4.09
C LEU A 17 -34.47 -7.70 -3.94
N PHE A 18 -34.13 -7.19 -2.75
CA PHE A 18 -32.76 -7.08 -2.29
C PHE A 18 -32.46 -8.16 -1.26
N LEU A 19 -31.38 -8.89 -1.48
CA LEU A 19 -30.87 -9.92 -0.59
C LEU A 19 -29.65 -9.38 0.16
N PHE A 20 -29.74 -9.32 1.49
CA PHE A 20 -28.69 -8.82 2.37
C PHE A 20 -27.99 -10.01 3.02
N THR A 21 -26.70 -10.17 2.76
CA THR A 21 -25.85 -11.18 3.40
C THR A 21 -24.81 -10.47 4.27
N PHE A 22 -24.94 -10.63 5.58
CA PHE A 22 -23.99 -10.13 6.57
C PHE A 22 -23.05 -11.25 6.99
N GLU A 23 -21.75 -11.05 6.83
CA GLU A 23 -20.71 -11.87 7.42
C GLU A 23 -20.15 -11.13 8.63
N LEU A 24 -20.46 -11.64 9.83
CA LEU A 24 -20.01 -11.07 11.10
C LEU A 24 -18.50 -11.27 11.28
N PRO A 25 -17.82 -10.44 12.11
CA PRO A 25 -16.38 -10.60 12.38
C PRO A 25 -15.98 -11.99 12.89
N THR A 26 -16.92 -12.73 13.48
CA THR A 26 -16.73 -14.10 13.95
C THR A 26 -16.81 -15.16 12.84
N GLY A 27 -17.07 -14.77 11.59
CA GLY A 27 -17.33 -15.66 10.45
C GLY A 27 -18.76 -16.20 10.37
N ALA A 28 -19.64 -15.83 11.30
CA ALA A 28 -21.06 -16.20 11.23
C ALA A 28 -21.79 -15.41 10.14
N VAL A 29 -22.71 -16.05 9.42
CA VAL A 29 -23.41 -15.45 8.27
C VAL A 29 -24.90 -15.32 8.53
N GLU A 30 -25.41 -14.09 8.47
CA GLU A 30 -26.84 -13.76 8.53
C GLU A 30 -27.37 -13.39 7.14
N ARG A 31 -28.56 -13.89 6.79
CA ARG A 31 -29.15 -13.71 5.45
C ARG A 31 -30.58 -13.19 5.56
N TRP A 32 -30.83 -11.97 5.11
CA TRP A 32 -32.12 -11.30 5.26
C TRP A 32 -32.60 -10.60 3.99
N SER A 33 -33.91 -10.46 3.88
CA SER A 33 -34.62 -9.74 2.84
C SER A 33 -35.90 -9.13 3.44
N THR A 34 -36.65 -8.39 2.64
CA THR A 34 -38.01 -7.93 2.98
C THR A 34 -39.01 -9.09 3.02
N HIS A 35 -38.74 -10.16 2.25
CA HIS A 35 -39.56 -11.37 2.18
C HIS A 35 -38.74 -12.59 2.57
N ARG A 36 -39.41 -13.63 3.09
CA ARG A 36 -38.77 -14.91 3.31
C ARG A 36 -38.69 -15.64 1.98
N VAL A 37 -37.48 -15.82 1.46
CA VAL A 37 -37.25 -16.40 0.13
C VAL A 37 -36.08 -17.37 0.15
N GLN A 38 -36.03 -18.27 -0.84
CA GLN A 38 -34.91 -19.18 -1.05
C GLN A 38 -34.28 -18.88 -2.41
N VAL A 39 -32.99 -18.57 -2.42
CA VAL A 39 -32.21 -18.24 -3.62
C VAL A 39 -30.85 -18.92 -3.52
N ASP A 40 -30.40 -19.58 -4.58
CA ASP A 40 -29.12 -20.33 -4.64
C ASP A 40 -28.93 -21.33 -3.50
N GLY A 41 -30.01 -22.00 -3.09
CA GLY A 41 -30.01 -22.95 -1.98
C GLY A 41 -29.92 -22.31 -0.58
N GLN A 42 -29.87 -20.98 -0.50
CA GLN A 42 -29.80 -20.23 0.76
C GLN A 42 -31.15 -19.63 1.12
N VAL A 43 -31.50 -19.69 2.41
CA VAL A 43 -32.74 -19.10 2.93
C VAL A 43 -32.46 -17.69 3.46
N TYR A 44 -33.19 -16.72 2.94
CA TYR A 44 -33.18 -15.34 3.41
C TYR A 44 -34.42 -15.10 4.27
N GLY A 45 -34.23 -14.65 5.52
CA GLY A 45 -35.31 -14.34 6.45
C GLY A 45 -35.96 -12.99 6.18
N ALA A 46 -37.27 -12.87 6.43
CA ALA A 46 -38.02 -11.61 6.34
C ALA A 46 -37.73 -10.71 7.55
N ARG A 47 -36.57 -10.04 7.55
CA ARG A 47 -36.14 -9.17 8.66
C ARG A 47 -35.80 -7.75 8.24
N VAL A 48 -35.63 -7.48 6.94
CA VAL A 48 -35.37 -6.12 6.46
C VAL A 48 -36.68 -5.35 6.41
N LEU A 49 -36.81 -4.30 7.21
CA LEU A 49 -37.99 -3.43 7.25
C LEU A 49 -37.85 -2.24 6.31
N ASN A 50 -36.65 -1.67 6.23
CA ASN A 50 -36.36 -0.52 5.39
C ASN A 50 -34.88 -0.50 4.99
N HIS A 51 -34.55 0.14 3.90
CA HIS A 51 -33.19 0.46 3.52
C HIS A 51 -33.15 1.78 2.75
N SER A 52 -32.03 2.51 2.82
CA SER A 52 -31.83 3.70 1.97
C SER A 52 -31.82 3.32 0.48
N LEU A 53 -32.30 4.24 -0.37
CA LEU A 53 -32.31 4.06 -1.82
C LEU A 53 -30.89 3.97 -2.39
N PHE A 54 -30.72 3.11 -3.39
CA PHE A 54 -29.48 2.93 -4.16
C PHE A 54 -29.35 4.06 -5.21
N GLU A 55 -29.14 5.31 -4.78
CA GLU A 55 -28.78 6.41 -5.71
C GLU A 55 -27.31 6.33 -6.17
N MET A 56 -27.08 5.81 -7.38
CA MET A 56 -25.79 5.96 -8.04
C MET A 56 -25.55 7.44 -8.37
N ARG A 57 -24.44 7.98 -7.87
CA ARG A 57 -23.95 9.31 -8.27
C ARG A 57 -22.77 9.11 -9.20
N SER A 58 -22.95 9.41 -10.47
CA SER A 58 -21.85 9.71 -11.38
C SER A 58 -21.07 10.89 -10.79
N ASP A 59 -19.75 10.79 -10.69
CA ASP A 59 -18.86 11.84 -10.16
C ASP A 59 -18.81 11.92 -8.62
N ALA A 60 -18.94 10.78 -7.93
CA ALA A 60 -18.78 10.72 -6.48
C ALA A 60 -17.36 11.17 -6.06
N GLN A 61 -17.28 12.06 -5.05
CA GLN A 61 -16.03 12.55 -4.45
C GLN A 61 -15.06 11.44 -3.99
N GLU A 62 -15.53 10.20 -3.88
CA GLU A 62 -14.76 9.03 -3.48
C GLU A 62 -13.93 8.41 -4.61
N GLY A 63 -14.12 8.85 -5.86
CA GLY A 63 -13.31 8.38 -6.99
C GLY A 63 -13.64 6.95 -7.46
N ILE A 64 -14.82 6.44 -7.12
CA ILE A 64 -15.49 5.23 -7.68
C ILE A 64 -16.97 5.57 -7.87
N ASP A 65 -17.54 5.18 -9.01
CA ASP A 65 -18.97 5.38 -9.30
C ASP A 65 -19.82 4.32 -8.58
N SER A 66 -19.94 4.48 -7.26
CA SER A 66 -20.68 3.57 -6.39
C SER A 66 -21.34 4.30 -5.22
N LEU A 67 -22.26 3.62 -4.53
CA LEU A 67 -22.91 4.13 -3.33
C LEU A 67 -21.90 4.26 -2.20
N SER A 68 -21.82 5.41 -1.54
CA SER A 68 -20.86 5.65 -0.45
C SER A 68 -21.30 5.06 0.89
N ARG A 69 -22.61 5.02 1.16
CA ARG A 69 -23.20 4.50 2.40
C ARG A 69 -24.64 4.05 2.14
N ILE A 70 -25.04 2.99 2.81
CA ILE A 70 -26.44 2.61 2.97
C ILE A 70 -26.80 2.51 4.45
N SER A 71 -28.09 2.65 4.76
CA SER A 71 -28.63 2.35 6.09
C SER A 71 -29.66 1.25 5.93
N VAL A 72 -29.54 0.18 6.72
CA VAL A 72 -30.49 -0.95 6.74
C VAL A 72 -31.19 -0.97 8.08
N THR A 73 -32.52 -1.00 8.06
CA THR A 73 -33.36 -1.15 9.25
C THR A 73 -33.89 -2.56 9.32
N LEU A 74 -33.58 -3.23 10.43
CA LEU A 74 -33.90 -4.63 10.67
C LEU A 74 -34.95 -4.76 11.76
N ALA A 75 -35.85 -5.73 11.63
CA ALA A 75 -36.79 -6.08 12.68
C ALA A 75 -36.04 -6.69 13.87
N ASN A 76 -36.39 -6.23 15.07
CA ASN A 76 -35.75 -6.60 16.33
C ASN A 76 -36.76 -6.87 17.45
N ALA A 77 -38.06 -7.02 17.12
CA ALA A 77 -39.13 -7.28 18.10
C ALA A 77 -38.88 -8.52 18.97
N ASP A 78 -38.13 -9.49 18.48
CA ASP A 78 -37.70 -10.71 19.18
C ASP A 78 -36.33 -10.60 19.85
N SER A 79 -35.76 -9.39 19.90
CA SER A 79 -34.42 -9.07 20.42
C SER A 79 -33.25 -9.77 19.70
N TYR A 80 -33.48 -10.39 18.55
CA TYR A 80 -32.44 -11.17 17.87
C TYR A 80 -31.22 -10.32 17.47
N CYS A 81 -31.45 -9.14 16.87
CA CYS A 81 -30.37 -8.26 16.45
C CYS A 81 -29.64 -7.64 17.66
N SER A 82 -30.36 -7.39 18.77
CA SER A 82 -29.77 -6.98 20.05
C SER A 82 -28.84 -8.05 20.63
N GLN A 83 -29.19 -9.33 20.51
CA GLN A 83 -28.33 -10.43 20.97
C GLN A 83 -27.05 -10.54 20.13
N ILE A 84 -27.15 -10.33 18.81
CA ILE A 84 -25.96 -10.28 17.94
C ILE A 84 -25.03 -9.15 18.38
N GLU A 85 -25.56 -7.94 18.63
CA GLU A 85 -24.72 -6.82 19.07
C GLU A 85 -24.02 -7.10 20.40
N ARG A 86 -24.73 -7.66 21.39
CA ARG A 86 -24.17 -7.95 22.71
C ARG A 86 -23.10 -9.03 22.69
N ASN A 87 -23.25 -10.05 21.83
CA ASN A 87 -22.37 -11.22 21.85
C ASN A 87 -21.22 -11.12 20.85
N ARG A 88 -21.51 -10.69 19.61
CA ARG A 88 -20.58 -10.73 18.47
C ARG A 88 -20.21 -9.33 17.98
N GLY A 89 -21.13 -8.38 18.11
CA GLY A 89 -21.01 -7.03 17.58
C GLY A 89 -21.28 -6.95 16.07
N TRP A 90 -21.99 -5.90 15.66
CA TRP A 90 -22.25 -5.59 14.24
C TRP A 90 -21.07 -4.86 13.58
N LYS A 91 -20.31 -4.09 14.35
CA LYS A 91 -19.21 -3.28 13.83
C LYS A 91 -18.15 -4.17 13.16
N GLY A 92 -17.83 -3.87 11.91
CA GLY A 92 -16.87 -4.63 11.12
C GLY A 92 -17.50 -5.78 10.33
N ALA A 93 -18.80 -6.06 10.47
CA ALA A 93 -19.48 -7.06 9.63
C ALA A 93 -19.44 -6.64 8.15
N LYS A 94 -19.10 -7.58 7.27
CA LYS A 94 -19.15 -7.36 5.82
C LYS A 94 -20.58 -7.55 5.33
N LEU A 95 -21.08 -6.62 4.54
CA LEU A 95 -22.38 -6.73 3.90
C LEU A 95 -22.19 -6.88 2.39
N THR A 96 -22.86 -7.88 1.82
CA THR A 96 -23.11 -7.97 0.38
C THR A 96 -24.61 -7.85 0.13
N VAL A 97 -25.00 -6.93 -0.75
CA VAL A 97 -26.39 -6.77 -1.20
C VAL A 97 -26.51 -7.21 -2.65
N ARG A 98 -27.43 -8.15 -2.92
CA ARG A 98 -27.76 -8.60 -4.26
C ARG A 98 -29.16 -8.13 -4.66
N PHE A 99 -29.35 -7.81 -5.92
CA PHE A 99 -30.64 -7.52 -6.53
C PHE A 99 -31.03 -8.66 -7.46
N LEU A 100 -32.31 -9.05 -7.43
CA LEU A 100 -32.93 -9.91 -8.43
C LEU A 100 -34.44 -9.63 -8.53
N PHE A 101 -35.06 -10.14 -9.58
CA PHE A 101 -36.50 -10.30 -9.66
C PHE A 101 -36.92 -11.67 -9.14
N PHE A 102 -37.93 -11.72 -8.27
CA PHE A 102 -38.40 -12.93 -7.63
C PHE A 102 -39.91 -13.10 -7.87
N ASP A 103 -40.32 -14.31 -8.22
CA ASP A 103 -41.73 -14.66 -8.33
C ASP A 103 -42.22 -15.22 -6.99
N LEU A 104 -42.89 -14.37 -6.22
CA LEU A 104 -43.46 -14.73 -4.92
C LEU A 104 -44.57 -15.79 -5.03
N LYS A 105 -45.21 -15.97 -6.19
CA LYS A 105 -46.27 -16.97 -6.36
C LYS A 105 -45.69 -18.38 -6.54
N SER A 106 -44.67 -18.51 -7.37
CA SER A 106 -43.99 -19.80 -7.59
C SER A 106 -42.92 -20.09 -6.53
N GLY A 107 -42.51 -19.09 -5.75
CA GLY A 107 -41.49 -19.24 -4.72
C GLY A 107 -40.09 -19.41 -5.28
N ALA A 108 -39.84 -18.92 -6.50
CA ALA A 108 -38.59 -19.08 -7.23
C ALA A 108 -38.03 -17.74 -7.73
N ALA A 109 -36.71 -17.67 -7.89
CA ALA A 109 -36.07 -16.55 -8.55
C ALA A 109 -36.53 -16.47 -10.02
N ALA A 110 -36.89 -15.27 -10.45
CA ALA A 110 -37.35 -15.00 -11.81
C ALA A 110 -36.22 -14.47 -12.71
N SER A 111 -35.11 -14.01 -12.13
CA SER A 111 -33.88 -13.62 -12.84
C SER A 111 -32.63 -14.14 -12.16
N ASP A 112 -31.50 -14.02 -12.85
CA ASP A 112 -30.19 -14.03 -12.21
C ASP A 112 -30.08 -12.89 -11.18
N SER A 113 -29.11 -13.00 -10.25
CA SER A 113 -28.84 -11.97 -9.24
C SER A 113 -27.56 -11.20 -9.55
N THR A 114 -27.54 -9.90 -9.27
CA THR A 114 -26.37 -9.03 -9.41
C THR A 114 -26.03 -8.37 -8.08
N VAL A 115 -24.74 -8.20 -7.77
CA VAL A 115 -24.32 -7.50 -6.54
C VAL A 115 -24.40 -5.99 -6.76
N VAL A 116 -25.24 -5.32 -5.97
CA VAL A 116 -25.45 -3.86 -6.08
C VAL A 116 -24.68 -3.05 -5.04
N PHE A 117 -24.23 -3.69 -3.96
CA PHE A 117 -23.47 -3.02 -2.91
C PHE A 117 -22.63 -3.99 -2.10
N ARG A 118 -21.40 -3.59 -1.78
CA ARG A 118 -20.55 -4.21 -0.77
C ARG A 118 -20.04 -3.17 0.21
N GLY A 119 -20.08 -3.47 1.50
CA GLY A 119 -19.67 -2.51 2.52
C GLY A 119 -19.32 -3.15 3.85
N VAL A 120 -18.90 -2.31 4.79
CA VAL A 120 -18.59 -2.69 6.17
C VAL A 120 -19.53 -1.95 7.10
N ALA A 121 -20.21 -2.71 7.96
CA ALA A 121 -21.11 -2.18 8.96
C ALA A 121 -20.34 -1.41 10.03
N ASN A 122 -20.83 -0.22 10.40
CA ASN A 122 -20.37 0.45 11.61
C ASN A 122 -21.18 -0.05 12.81
N SER A 123 -20.94 0.52 13.99
CA SER A 123 -21.84 0.32 15.12
C SER A 123 -23.26 0.73 14.73
N PRO A 124 -24.30 0.05 15.24
CA PRO A 124 -25.69 0.45 15.03
C PRO A 124 -25.89 1.92 15.43
N ASP A 125 -26.58 2.69 14.58
CA ASP A 125 -26.94 4.08 14.90
C ASP A 125 -28.00 4.10 16.02
N ASP A 126 -28.88 3.10 16.03
CA ASP A 126 -29.94 2.95 17.04
C ASP A 126 -30.34 1.47 17.19
N ILE A 127 -30.68 1.07 18.42
CA ILE A 127 -31.24 -0.23 18.77
C ILE A 127 -32.44 0.00 19.70
N THR A 128 -33.62 -0.25 19.16
CA THR A 128 -34.90 -0.15 19.89
C THR A 128 -35.47 -1.56 20.13
N GLU A 129 -36.55 -1.63 20.92
CA GLU A 129 -37.28 -2.89 21.14
C GLU A 129 -37.84 -3.47 19.83
N GLY A 130 -38.24 -2.63 18.87
CA GLY A 130 -38.84 -3.08 17.62
C GLY A 130 -37.86 -3.20 16.45
N THR A 131 -36.79 -2.41 16.44
CA THR A 131 -35.92 -2.27 15.26
C THR A 131 -34.45 -2.02 15.62
N LEU A 132 -33.55 -2.39 14.70
CA LEU A 132 -32.14 -2.01 14.73
C LEU A 132 -31.79 -1.28 13.43
N ARG A 133 -31.14 -0.11 13.53
CA ARG A 133 -30.69 0.65 12.36
C ARG A 133 -29.17 0.53 12.21
N LEU A 134 -28.75 -0.10 11.13
CA LEU A 134 -27.34 -0.37 10.85
C LEU A 134 -26.83 0.50 9.70
N PRO A 135 -25.91 1.44 9.96
CA PRO A 135 -25.20 2.14 8.91
C PRO A 135 -24.07 1.28 8.34
N VAL A 136 -24.07 1.11 7.03
CA VAL A 136 -23.04 0.38 6.30
C VAL A 136 -22.34 1.34 5.35
N SER A 137 -21.08 1.60 5.61
CA SER A 137 -20.25 2.40 4.70
C SER A 137 -19.72 1.49 3.61
N ASN A 138 -19.62 2.01 2.39
CA ASN A 138 -18.89 1.32 1.35
C ASN A 138 -17.46 1.11 1.84
N ARG A 139 -16.91 -0.08 1.57
CA ARG A 139 -15.50 -0.37 1.82
C ARG A 139 -14.59 0.61 1.06
N MET A 140 -15.14 1.25 0.02
CA MET A 140 -14.57 2.32 -0.79
C MET A 140 -14.55 3.72 -0.20
N ASN A 141 -14.85 3.93 1.09
CA ASN A 141 -14.57 5.23 1.71
C ASN A 141 -13.04 5.42 1.92
N LEU A 142 -12.36 5.60 0.79
CA LEU A 142 -10.92 5.81 0.64
C LEU A 142 -10.49 7.22 1.06
N GLN A 143 -11.45 8.09 1.41
CA GLN A 143 -11.17 9.45 1.91
C GLN A 143 -10.44 9.40 3.26
N ARG A 144 -10.70 8.35 4.07
CA ARG A 144 -10.06 8.15 5.38
C ARG A 144 -8.73 7.40 5.31
N MET A 145 -8.41 6.79 4.17
CA MET A 145 -7.13 6.13 3.94
C MET A 145 -6.14 7.13 3.35
N LEU A 146 -4.95 7.24 3.94
CA LEU A 146 -3.96 8.23 3.58
C LEU A 146 -2.64 7.57 3.17
N ILE A 147 -2.14 7.93 1.99
CA ILE A 147 -0.85 7.49 1.45
C ILE A 147 0.08 8.69 1.21
N PRO A 148 1.40 8.59 1.45
CA PRO A 148 2.13 7.43 1.99
C PRO A 148 1.78 7.15 3.47
N GLU A 149 1.97 5.90 3.91
CA GLU A 149 1.59 5.44 5.26
C GLU A 149 2.75 5.45 6.27
N VAL A 150 3.98 5.27 5.78
CA VAL A 150 5.16 5.06 6.63
C VAL A 150 5.76 6.40 7.05
N ARG A 151 5.97 6.57 8.35
CA ARG A 151 6.66 7.73 8.91
C ARG A 151 8.14 7.47 9.05
N ILE A 152 8.93 8.52 8.88
CA ILE A 152 10.33 8.56 9.25
C ILE A 152 10.41 8.72 10.76
N GLN A 153 10.98 7.74 11.45
CA GLN A 153 11.04 7.71 12.91
C GLN A 153 12.16 6.74 13.35
N ARG A 154 12.59 6.85 14.61
CA ARG A 154 13.64 5.98 15.17
C ARG A 154 13.21 4.53 15.33
N ARG A 155 11.92 4.30 15.59
CA ARG A 155 11.37 2.95 15.78
C ARG A 155 10.98 2.29 14.46
N CYS A 156 11.14 0.98 14.38
CA CYS A 156 10.68 0.22 13.23
C CYS A 156 9.17 0.44 12.98
N PRO A 157 8.75 0.83 11.76
CA PRO A 157 7.34 1.06 11.45
C PRO A 157 6.57 -0.22 11.09
N TRP A 158 7.23 -1.37 11.02
CA TRP A 158 6.61 -2.61 10.56
C TRP A 158 5.81 -3.29 11.65
N LYS A 159 4.62 -3.79 11.30
CA LYS A 159 3.77 -4.50 12.24
C LYS A 159 4.38 -5.84 12.60
N PHE A 160 4.53 -6.10 13.90
CA PHE A 160 5.09 -7.34 14.40
C PHE A 160 4.04 -8.48 14.39
N PRO A 161 4.38 -9.66 13.84
CA PRO A 161 3.51 -10.84 13.88
C PRO A 161 3.62 -11.58 15.22
N ALA A 162 2.67 -11.31 16.13
CA ALA A 162 2.64 -11.82 17.49
C ALA A 162 2.08 -13.25 17.60
N SER A 163 1.10 -13.61 16.76
CA SER A 163 0.45 -14.93 16.79
C SER A 163 0.97 -15.85 15.69
N ALA A 164 0.77 -17.17 15.86
CA ALA A 164 1.18 -18.16 14.86
C ALA A 164 0.57 -17.91 13.47
N ALA A 165 -0.71 -17.53 13.41
CA ALA A 165 -1.37 -17.18 12.14
C ALA A 165 -0.74 -15.93 11.49
N GLN A 166 -0.35 -14.94 12.29
CA GLN A 166 0.34 -13.74 11.78
C GLN A 166 1.76 -14.05 11.31
N ARG A 167 2.46 -14.98 11.95
CA ARG A 167 3.81 -15.43 11.53
C ARG A 167 3.75 -16.26 10.25
N ALA A 168 2.71 -17.09 10.08
CA ALA A 168 2.45 -17.77 8.83
C ALA A 168 2.18 -16.77 7.69
N GLU A 169 1.35 -15.74 7.94
CA GLU A 169 1.15 -14.65 6.97
C GLU A 169 2.43 -13.84 6.76
N ALA A 170 3.26 -13.66 7.78
CA ALA A 170 4.51 -12.91 7.67
C ALA A 170 5.51 -13.58 6.76
N LEU A 171 5.46 -14.91 6.53
CA LEU A 171 6.43 -15.62 5.70
C LEU A 171 6.53 -15.01 4.29
N ASP A 172 5.40 -14.90 3.59
CA ASP A 172 5.31 -14.45 2.20
C ASP A 172 4.20 -13.40 1.95
N GLY A 173 3.42 -13.08 2.99
CA GLY A 173 2.28 -12.17 2.94
C GLY A 173 0.92 -12.86 2.70
N GLY A 174 0.89 -14.20 2.60
CA GLY A 174 -0.30 -14.97 2.29
C GLY A 174 -0.97 -14.50 0.99
N SER A 175 -2.30 -14.48 0.95
CA SER A 175 -3.07 -14.03 -0.21
C SER A 175 -2.86 -12.55 -0.58
N ARG A 176 -2.29 -11.74 0.31
CA ARG A 176 -2.01 -10.31 0.06
C ARG A 176 -0.59 -10.06 -0.42
N GLY A 177 0.29 -11.07 -0.38
CA GLY A 177 1.70 -10.94 -0.75
C GLY A 177 2.37 -9.73 -0.08
N LYS A 178 3.11 -8.95 -0.87
CA LYS A 178 3.84 -7.75 -0.39
C LYS A 178 2.98 -6.67 0.27
N HIS A 179 1.65 -6.71 0.10
CA HIS A 179 0.71 -5.76 0.71
C HIS A 179 0.20 -6.22 2.08
N SER A 180 0.57 -7.42 2.55
CA SER A 180 0.30 -7.82 3.92
C SER A 180 0.99 -6.87 4.90
N PRO A 181 0.33 -6.47 5.99
CA PRO A 181 0.93 -5.63 7.03
C PRO A 181 2.10 -6.33 7.74
N PHE A 182 2.17 -7.67 7.72
CA PHE A 182 3.22 -8.45 8.38
C PHE A 182 4.39 -8.80 7.46
N PHE A 183 4.22 -8.70 6.14
CA PHE A 183 5.25 -9.02 5.16
C PHE A 183 6.55 -8.27 5.42
N ARG A 184 6.51 -6.96 5.64
CA ARG A 184 7.73 -6.14 5.78
C ARG A 184 8.56 -6.52 7.00
N CYS A 185 7.92 -6.84 8.13
CA CYS A 185 8.62 -7.36 9.31
C CYS A 185 9.13 -8.77 9.04
N GLY A 186 8.25 -9.68 8.61
CA GLY A 186 8.61 -11.02 8.19
C GLY A 186 9.07 -11.99 9.28
N TYR A 187 8.98 -11.60 10.55
CA TYR A 187 9.35 -12.47 11.65
C TYR A 187 8.47 -13.72 11.66
N SER A 188 9.09 -14.89 11.49
CA SER A 188 8.40 -16.16 11.26
C SER A 188 9.25 -17.35 11.74
N ALA A 189 9.95 -17.17 12.86
CA ALA A 189 10.99 -18.07 13.36
C ALA A 189 10.57 -19.55 13.54
N ASP A 190 9.30 -19.79 13.88
CA ASP A 190 8.72 -21.12 14.11
C ASP A 190 8.04 -21.71 12.86
N ILE A 191 8.05 -20.99 11.73
CA ILE A 191 7.47 -21.43 10.47
C ILE A 191 8.56 -22.00 9.58
N THR A 192 8.30 -23.14 8.93
CA THR A 192 9.24 -23.74 7.97
C THR A 192 9.53 -22.76 6.82
N GLY A 193 10.81 -22.52 6.54
CA GLY A 193 11.25 -21.50 5.57
C GLY A 193 11.15 -20.06 6.07
N GLY A 194 10.70 -19.85 7.31
CA GLY A 194 10.61 -18.55 7.96
C GLY A 194 11.94 -18.08 8.54
N ALA A 195 11.99 -16.77 8.80
CA ALA A 195 13.18 -16.05 9.22
C ALA A 195 13.04 -15.51 10.65
N GLY A 196 14.19 -15.43 11.33
CA GLY A 196 14.32 -14.85 12.66
C GLY A 196 14.61 -15.87 13.76
N ASN A 197 14.95 -15.34 14.93
CA ASN A 197 15.39 -16.11 16.09
C ASN A 197 14.23 -16.48 17.00
N LEU A 198 14.35 -17.63 17.64
CA LEU A 198 13.49 -18.02 18.76
C LEU A 198 13.98 -17.37 20.07
N ASN A 199 13.07 -17.17 21.00
CA ASN A 199 13.33 -16.85 22.39
C ASN A 199 13.44 -18.17 23.19
N GLY A 200 14.61 -18.81 23.16
CA GLY A 200 14.75 -20.19 23.61
C GLY A 200 14.10 -21.14 22.59
N GLU A 201 13.08 -21.88 23.01
CA GLU A 201 12.35 -22.80 22.12
C GLU A 201 11.08 -22.20 21.51
N ALA A 202 10.65 -21.01 21.97
CA ALA A 202 9.41 -20.38 21.54
C ALA A 202 9.67 -19.10 20.73
N PRO A 203 8.81 -18.72 19.79
CA PRO A 203 8.92 -17.45 19.08
C PRO A 203 8.60 -16.27 20.02
N PHE A 204 9.13 -15.09 19.71
CA PHE A 204 8.74 -13.85 20.36
C PHE A 204 7.27 -13.51 20.01
N ASP A 205 6.51 -13.04 20.99
CA ASP A 205 5.09 -12.69 20.88
C ASP A 205 4.83 -11.17 20.89
N SER A 206 5.88 -10.38 21.10
CA SER A 206 5.83 -8.92 21.20
C SER A 206 7.10 -8.30 20.64
N CYS A 207 7.07 -6.98 20.37
CA CYS A 207 8.21 -6.21 19.90
C CYS A 207 8.05 -4.73 20.29
N GLY A 208 9.07 -4.14 20.91
CA GLY A 208 9.17 -2.71 21.23
C GLY A 208 9.67 -1.85 20.07
N TYR A 209 9.95 -2.45 18.92
CA TYR A 209 10.30 -1.79 17.65
C TYR A 209 11.64 -1.02 17.69
N THR A 210 12.56 -1.39 18.59
CA THR A 210 13.92 -0.82 18.66
C THR A 210 14.91 -1.64 17.85
N ARG A 211 16.06 -1.06 17.49
CA ARG A 211 17.16 -1.80 16.86
C ARG A 211 17.57 -3.03 17.67
N ARG A 212 17.81 -2.86 18.97
CA ARG A 212 18.22 -3.94 19.89
C ARG A 212 17.25 -5.12 19.87
N GLU A 213 15.95 -4.85 19.87
CA GLU A 213 14.94 -5.92 19.81
C GLU A 213 14.88 -6.60 18.44
N CYS A 214 15.16 -5.85 17.38
CA CYS A 214 15.28 -6.40 16.03
C CYS A 214 16.51 -7.32 15.90
N GLU A 215 17.64 -6.95 16.52
CA GLU A 215 18.85 -7.78 16.61
C GLU A 215 18.58 -9.07 17.38
N GLN A 216 17.94 -9.00 18.56
CA GLN A 216 17.58 -10.20 19.34
C GLN A 216 16.72 -11.19 18.55
N ARG A 217 15.81 -10.67 17.72
CA ARG A 217 14.91 -11.47 16.88
C ARG A 217 15.57 -11.95 15.58
N GLY A 218 16.84 -11.64 15.34
CA GLY A 218 17.54 -12.03 14.10
C GLY A 218 17.02 -11.28 12.87
N MET A 219 16.39 -10.12 13.06
CA MET A 219 15.71 -9.36 12.00
C MET A 219 16.49 -8.11 11.56
N PHE A 220 17.63 -7.81 12.20
CA PHE A 220 18.45 -6.63 11.91
C PHE A 220 19.53 -6.88 10.86
N ASP A 221 20.25 -7.99 10.90
CA ASP A 221 21.25 -8.36 9.88
C ASP A 221 21.07 -9.81 9.42
N LEU A 222 21.49 -10.75 10.28
CA LEU A 222 21.36 -12.19 10.09
C LEU A 222 20.51 -12.76 11.22
N ASP A 223 19.81 -13.85 10.95
CA ASP A 223 19.25 -14.70 12.00
C ASP A 223 20.25 -15.79 12.44
N SER A 224 19.85 -16.62 13.39
CA SER A 224 20.68 -17.69 13.95
C SER A 224 20.99 -18.82 12.96
N LYS A 225 20.33 -18.83 11.80
CA LYS A 225 20.61 -19.75 10.68
C LYS A 225 21.54 -19.11 9.65
N GLU A 226 22.04 -17.90 9.93
CA GLU A 226 22.85 -17.07 9.04
C GLU A 226 22.09 -16.58 7.80
N ASP A 227 20.75 -16.59 7.82
CA ASP A 227 19.94 -16.07 6.73
C ASP A 227 19.91 -14.53 6.78
N PRO A 228 20.16 -13.81 5.66
CA PRO A 228 20.09 -12.34 5.61
C PRO A 228 18.65 -11.85 5.72
N THR A 229 18.34 -11.19 6.84
CA THR A 229 16.98 -10.69 7.13
C THR A 229 16.88 -9.19 6.86
N ARG A 230 17.70 -8.36 7.53
CA ARG A 230 17.82 -6.91 7.30
C ARG A 230 16.47 -6.19 7.16
N ARG A 231 15.54 -6.49 8.07
CA ARG A 231 14.13 -6.03 8.02
C ARG A 231 13.88 -4.75 8.83
N PHE A 232 14.83 -4.31 9.65
CA PHE A 232 14.69 -3.07 10.41
C PHE A 232 14.55 -1.86 9.48
N ALA A 233 13.60 -0.98 9.75
CA ALA A 233 13.40 0.25 8.98
C ALA A 233 13.13 1.48 9.84
N GLY A 234 13.57 1.43 11.10
CA GLY A 234 13.76 2.65 11.88
C GLY A 234 15.03 3.37 11.45
N VAL A 235 15.10 4.65 11.77
CA VAL A 235 16.30 5.50 11.62
C VAL A 235 16.86 5.74 13.01
N GLU A 236 17.66 4.82 13.52
CA GLU A 236 18.25 4.88 14.86
C GLU A 236 19.72 5.28 14.83
N PHE A 237 20.44 4.89 13.78
CA PHE A 237 21.84 5.26 13.57
C PHE A 237 21.99 6.74 13.27
N VAL A 238 22.87 7.36 14.05
CA VAL A 238 23.36 8.70 13.84
C VAL A 238 24.88 8.60 13.86
N PRO A 239 25.58 9.02 12.79
CA PRO A 239 27.02 8.92 12.76
C PRO A 239 27.64 9.84 13.82
N PRO A 240 28.66 9.40 14.57
CA PRO A 240 29.29 10.21 15.60
C PRO A 240 30.08 11.39 14.98
N SER A 241 30.24 12.47 15.75
CA SER A 241 31.14 13.56 15.37
C SER A 241 32.58 13.06 15.49
N VAL A 242 33.41 13.40 14.50
CA VAL A 242 34.80 12.95 14.39
C VAL A 242 35.72 14.16 14.26
N LEU A 243 36.95 14.03 14.76
CA LEU A 243 37.99 15.03 14.52
C LEU A 243 38.52 14.86 13.09
N VAL A 244 38.47 15.94 12.33
CA VAL A 244 38.87 15.98 10.93
C VAL A 244 39.94 17.05 10.72
N ARG A 245 40.70 16.89 9.64
CA ARG A 245 41.67 17.87 9.16
C ARG A 245 41.39 18.12 7.68
N THR A 246 40.94 19.32 7.35
CA THR A 246 40.70 19.69 5.95
C THR A 246 42.02 19.78 5.19
N TYR A 247 41.99 19.53 3.88
CA TYR A 247 43.16 19.73 3.03
C TYR A 247 43.73 21.16 3.17
N GLY A 248 45.00 21.26 3.56
CA GLY A 248 45.70 22.53 3.76
C GLY A 248 45.68 23.09 5.19
N GLU A 249 44.98 22.45 6.13
CA GLU A 249 44.95 22.86 7.54
C GLU A 249 46.03 22.17 8.39
N ASN A 250 46.56 22.89 9.38
CA ASN A 250 47.57 22.39 10.31
C ASN A 250 46.98 21.86 11.64
N SER A 251 45.69 22.06 11.89
CA SER A 251 45.01 21.69 13.14
C SER A 251 43.78 20.83 12.87
N TYR A 252 43.46 19.93 13.80
CA TYR A 252 42.22 19.16 13.79
C TYR A 252 41.06 20.02 14.33
N HIS A 253 39.87 19.81 13.78
CA HIS A 253 38.63 20.38 14.31
C HIS A 253 37.52 19.32 14.30
N ALA A 254 36.50 19.51 15.14
CA ALA A 254 35.35 18.61 15.15
C ALA A 254 34.53 18.81 13.87
N SER A 255 34.22 17.71 13.19
CA SER A 255 33.35 17.75 12.04
C SER A 255 31.91 18.11 12.47
N PRO A 256 31.28 19.10 11.80
CA PRO A 256 29.88 19.39 12.03
C PRO A 256 29.02 18.23 11.53
N LEU A 257 28.21 17.69 12.44
CA LEU A 257 27.09 16.82 12.10
C LEU A 257 25.89 17.69 11.76
N ALA A 258 25.35 17.51 10.56
CA ALA A 258 24.08 18.10 10.18
C ALA A 258 23.04 16.98 10.11
N GLU A 259 22.45 16.68 11.25
CA GLU A 259 21.29 15.79 11.34
C GLU A 259 20.03 16.54 10.91
N ASN A 260 19.14 15.84 10.22
CA ASN A 260 17.90 16.43 9.72
C ASN A 260 16.72 16.02 10.61
N GLU A 261 16.84 16.27 11.91
CA GLU A 261 15.81 15.89 12.90
C GLU A 261 14.42 16.46 12.56
N GLY A 262 14.38 17.62 11.89
CA GLY A 262 13.14 18.24 11.42
C GLY A 262 12.34 17.41 10.40
N ARG A 263 12.93 16.35 9.81
CA ARG A 263 12.21 15.38 8.96
C ARG A 263 11.77 14.12 9.72
N TYR A 264 12.04 13.97 11.01
CA TYR A 264 11.33 12.98 11.83
C TYR A 264 9.85 13.37 11.92
N ASN A 265 8.97 12.38 11.76
CA ASN A 265 7.52 12.50 11.51
C ASN A 265 7.09 12.90 10.09
N ASP A 266 8.00 13.23 9.18
CA ASP A 266 7.66 13.25 7.75
C ASP A 266 7.38 11.82 7.25
N PHE A 267 6.83 11.72 6.04
CA PHE A 267 6.50 10.45 5.43
C PHE A 267 7.60 9.98 4.49
N VAL A 268 7.86 8.68 4.51
CA VAL A 268 8.69 8.03 3.49
C VAL A 268 7.99 8.18 2.14
N PRO A 269 8.65 8.71 1.10
CA PRO A 269 7.99 8.94 -0.18
C PRO A 269 7.47 7.67 -0.85
N LEU A 270 6.45 7.82 -1.68
CA LEU A 270 5.98 6.78 -2.60
C LEU A 270 6.15 7.31 -4.03
N VAL A 271 6.84 6.56 -4.88
CA VAL A 271 7.19 7.00 -6.24
C VAL A 271 6.73 5.94 -7.23
N TYR A 272 5.82 6.30 -8.13
CA TYR A 272 5.40 5.47 -9.26
C TYR A 272 5.88 6.10 -10.57
N GLY A 273 6.23 5.25 -11.53
CA GLY A 273 6.80 5.69 -12.80
C GLY A 273 8.13 6.44 -12.62
N THR A 274 8.45 7.34 -13.54
CA THR A 274 9.69 8.13 -13.50
C THR A 274 9.42 9.52 -12.94
N GLY A 275 10.08 9.90 -11.84
CA GLY A 275 9.85 11.18 -11.16
C GLY A 275 11.12 11.89 -10.71
N TRP A 276 11.17 13.22 -10.91
CA TRP A 276 12.19 14.11 -10.36
C TRP A 276 11.68 14.74 -9.05
N TYR A 277 12.42 14.58 -7.95
CA TYR A 277 12.01 15.14 -6.66
C TYR A 277 13.18 15.35 -5.69
N ALA A 278 12.90 16.04 -4.58
CA ALA A 278 13.85 16.25 -3.48
C ALA A 278 13.56 15.26 -2.33
N PRO A 279 14.26 14.12 -2.26
CA PRO A 279 14.07 13.15 -1.18
C PRO A 279 14.49 13.69 0.22
N PRO A 280 14.02 13.06 1.30
CA PRO A 280 14.56 13.23 2.65
C PRO A 280 16.02 12.81 2.77
N ILE A 281 16.86 13.75 3.24
CA ILE A 281 18.19 13.47 3.78
C ILE A 281 17.98 12.98 5.20
N VAL A 282 18.50 11.79 5.50
CA VAL A 282 18.45 11.16 6.82
C VAL A 282 19.48 11.84 7.74
N PHE A 283 20.74 11.87 7.30
CA PHE A 283 21.82 12.60 7.94
C PHE A 283 22.83 13.10 6.91
N ALA A 284 23.64 14.07 7.32
CA ALA A 284 24.81 14.54 6.60
C ALA A 284 26.00 14.63 7.56
N ARG A 285 27.16 14.09 7.15
CA ARG A 285 28.42 14.21 7.89
C ARG A 285 29.54 14.62 6.94
N ASN A 286 30.25 15.68 7.29
CA ASN A 286 31.48 16.06 6.58
C ASN A 286 32.68 15.29 7.16
N ASP A 287 33.63 14.83 6.36
CA ASP A 287 34.85 14.16 6.84
C ASP A 287 36.12 15.03 6.71
N GLY A 288 35.91 16.35 6.61
CA GLY A 288 36.92 17.37 6.36
C GLY A 288 37.01 17.73 4.87
N ASN A 289 36.84 16.76 3.95
CA ASN A 289 37.02 16.98 2.52
C ASN A 289 35.78 16.63 1.68
N LEU A 290 34.97 15.70 2.19
CA LEU A 290 33.76 15.21 1.54
C LEU A 290 32.58 15.27 2.52
N THR A 291 31.42 15.64 2.03
CA THR A 291 30.15 15.52 2.74
C THR A 291 29.45 14.24 2.32
N ARG A 292 29.30 13.31 3.27
CA ARG A 292 28.59 12.04 3.12
C ARG A 292 27.15 12.19 3.57
N LEU A 293 26.22 11.78 2.71
CA LEU A 293 24.79 11.96 2.85
C LEU A 293 24.11 10.61 2.73
N GLU A 294 23.17 10.34 3.62
CA GLU A 294 22.26 9.22 3.46
C GLU A 294 20.87 9.75 3.12
N ILE A 295 20.27 9.23 2.05
CA ILE A 295 19.08 9.82 1.45
C ILE A 295 18.05 8.74 1.19
N LEU A 296 16.86 8.92 1.76
CA LEU A 296 15.76 7.97 1.70
C LEU A 296 14.89 8.26 0.46
N LEU A 297 14.87 7.31 -0.47
CA LEU A 297 14.18 7.46 -1.76
C LEU A 297 12.69 7.20 -1.62
N GLY A 298 12.31 6.09 -1.00
CA GLY A 298 10.91 5.73 -0.88
C GLY A 298 10.67 4.36 -0.27
N THR A 299 9.39 4.03 -0.05
CA THR A 299 8.98 2.72 0.44
C THR A 299 8.74 1.76 -0.71
N GLY A 300 9.21 0.52 -0.57
CA GLY A 300 9.07 -0.55 -1.55
C GLY A 300 10.16 -0.55 -2.62
N GLU A 301 10.17 -1.61 -3.43
CA GLU A 301 11.22 -1.87 -4.40
C GLU A 301 11.10 -0.93 -5.60
N ILE A 302 12.07 -0.03 -5.76
CA ILE A 302 12.22 0.81 -6.94
C ILE A 302 13.01 0.08 -8.02
N HIS A 303 12.89 0.55 -9.27
CA HIS A 303 13.64 -0.01 -10.37
C HIS A 303 15.08 0.52 -10.43
N ASP A 304 15.25 1.85 -10.46
CA ASP A 304 16.59 2.44 -10.65
C ASP A 304 16.67 3.94 -10.32
N VAL A 305 17.87 4.43 -10.07
CA VAL A 305 18.19 5.86 -9.92
C VAL A 305 18.90 6.33 -11.18
N LEU A 306 18.26 7.24 -11.92
CA LEU A 306 18.77 7.71 -13.21
C LEU A 306 19.76 8.88 -13.06
N LYS A 307 19.54 9.76 -12.07
CA LYS A 307 20.35 10.97 -11.91
C LYS A 307 20.29 11.48 -10.48
N VAL A 308 21.43 11.96 -9.97
CA VAL A 308 21.55 12.60 -8.65
C VAL A 308 22.19 13.98 -8.84
N VAL A 309 21.57 15.01 -8.27
CA VAL A 309 22.05 16.39 -8.32
C VAL A 309 22.12 16.94 -6.90
N VAL A 310 23.29 17.49 -6.54
CA VAL A 310 23.55 18.12 -5.24
C VAL A 310 23.97 19.56 -5.49
N ASN A 311 23.24 20.53 -4.93
CA ASN A 311 23.47 21.97 -5.16
C ASN A 311 23.67 22.31 -6.64
N ASP A 312 22.77 21.78 -7.48
CA ASP A 312 22.72 21.96 -8.93
C ASP A 312 23.94 21.38 -9.70
N VAL A 313 24.78 20.58 -9.04
CA VAL A 313 25.86 19.80 -9.64
C VAL A 313 25.48 18.32 -9.71
N GLU A 314 25.59 17.73 -10.89
CA GLU A 314 25.38 16.29 -11.07
C GLU A 314 26.49 15.48 -10.39
N ILE A 315 26.08 14.51 -9.57
CA ILE A 315 26.99 13.60 -8.88
C ILE A 315 26.97 12.25 -9.61
N PRO A 316 28.09 11.79 -10.19
CA PRO A 316 28.13 10.56 -10.97
C PRO A 316 27.95 9.31 -10.10
N PRO A 317 27.57 8.15 -10.67
CA PRO A 317 27.56 6.88 -9.94
C PRO A 317 28.99 6.46 -9.54
N GLY A 318 29.12 5.82 -8.38
CA GLY A 318 30.40 5.33 -7.88
C GLY A 318 31.03 4.28 -8.78
N ARG A 319 32.37 4.32 -8.88
CA ARG A 319 33.18 3.35 -9.63
C ARG A 319 34.16 2.67 -8.69
N ALA A 320 34.00 1.37 -8.50
CA ALA A 320 34.88 0.58 -7.64
C ALA A 320 36.36 0.74 -8.07
N GLY A 321 37.24 1.01 -7.09
CA GLY A 321 38.67 1.18 -7.31
C GLY A 321 39.11 2.53 -7.92
N ALA A 322 38.19 3.42 -8.28
CA ALA A 322 38.53 4.73 -8.83
C ALA A 322 38.58 5.82 -7.75
N ASN A 323 39.56 6.72 -7.83
CA ASN A 323 39.57 7.92 -6.99
C ASN A 323 38.56 8.93 -7.55
N MET A 324 37.45 9.11 -6.84
CA MET A 324 36.35 10.00 -7.20
C MET A 324 36.22 11.21 -6.26
N THR A 325 37.21 11.48 -5.41
CA THR A 325 37.19 12.57 -4.42
C THR A 325 36.89 13.93 -5.07
N ALA A 326 37.41 14.19 -6.27
CA ALA A 326 37.18 15.46 -6.96
C ALA A 326 35.75 15.61 -7.49
N THR A 327 35.10 14.53 -7.92
CA THR A 327 33.75 14.55 -8.53
C THR A 327 32.64 14.29 -7.52
N GLY A 328 32.96 13.63 -6.40
CA GLY A 328 31.96 12.94 -5.60
C GLY A 328 31.43 11.69 -6.32
N TRP A 329 30.55 10.96 -5.64
CA TRP A 329 29.86 9.81 -6.19
C TRP A 329 28.54 9.54 -5.47
N HIS A 330 27.66 8.73 -6.07
CA HIS A 330 26.52 8.15 -5.38
C HIS A 330 26.47 6.64 -5.58
N ASN A 331 25.93 5.93 -4.59
CA ASN A 331 25.65 4.50 -4.65
C ASN A 331 24.22 4.24 -4.16
N VAL A 332 23.43 3.48 -4.92
CA VAL A 332 22.16 2.95 -4.41
C VAL A 332 22.50 1.80 -3.47
N VAL A 333 22.22 1.97 -2.18
CA VAL A 333 22.58 0.97 -1.16
C VAL A 333 21.51 -0.11 -1.09
N SER A 334 20.24 0.30 -1.09
CA SER A 334 19.09 -0.61 -1.17
C SER A 334 18.10 -0.09 -2.21
N TYR A 335 17.61 -0.99 -3.05
CA TYR A 335 16.51 -0.71 -3.98
C TYR A 335 15.14 -0.80 -3.30
N GLY A 336 15.05 -1.08 -1.99
CA GLY A 336 13.79 -1.18 -1.26
C GLY A 336 13.11 -2.54 -1.36
N THR A 337 13.87 -3.57 -1.73
CA THR A 337 13.51 -4.97 -1.49
C THR A 337 13.16 -5.19 -0.02
N ARG A 338 12.44 -6.27 0.25
CA ARG A 338 12.10 -6.65 1.62
C ARG A 338 13.34 -6.74 2.51
N THR A 339 14.45 -7.26 1.98
CA THR A 339 15.75 -7.37 2.68
C THR A 339 16.52 -6.11 2.36
N GLY A 340 16.84 -5.31 3.38
CA GLY A 340 17.61 -4.10 3.24
C GLY A 340 19.11 -4.36 3.05
N ALA A 341 19.91 -3.30 3.13
CA ALA A 341 21.35 -3.35 2.99
C ALA A 341 22.00 -2.26 3.84
N PHE A 342 23.22 -2.52 4.30
CA PHE A 342 23.95 -1.55 5.10
C PHE A 342 24.83 -0.65 4.26
N ASN A 343 24.92 0.61 4.67
CA ASN A 343 25.83 1.57 4.08
C ASN A 343 27.27 1.33 4.56
N SER A 344 28.13 0.83 3.66
CA SER A 344 29.53 0.53 3.96
C SER A 344 30.43 1.76 4.10
N ASP A 345 29.90 2.97 3.91
CA ASP A 345 30.63 4.21 4.18
C ASP A 345 30.84 4.47 5.69
N PHE A 346 30.13 3.71 6.54
CA PHE A 346 30.18 3.82 7.99
C PHE A 346 30.38 2.44 8.61
N THR A 347 31.63 2.10 8.91
CA THR A 347 32.00 0.84 9.56
C THR A 347 32.76 1.07 10.86
N ASP A 348 32.80 0.05 11.71
CA ASP A 348 33.76 -0.03 12.82
C ASP A 348 35.19 -0.32 12.30
N ALA A 349 36.12 -0.56 13.23
CA ALA A 349 37.52 -0.84 12.93
C ALA A 349 37.72 -2.19 12.22
N GLU A 350 36.80 -3.12 12.44
CA GLU A 350 36.77 -4.46 11.86
C GLU A 350 36.09 -4.50 10.48
N GLY A 351 35.48 -3.39 10.06
CA GLY A 351 34.77 -3.27 8.78
C GLY A 351 33.28 -3.64 8.85
N THR A 352 32.74 -3.86 10.04
CA THR A 352 31.32 -4.13 10.25
C THR A 352 30.51 -2.84 10.04
N PRO A 353 29.45 -2.85 9.23
CA PRO A 353 28.61 -1.67 9.06
C PRO A 353 27.93 -1.24 10.38
N LEU A 354 27.93 0.08 10.64
CA LEU A 354 27.34 0.67 11.84
C LEU A 354 25.90 1.19 11.63
N GLY A 355 25.54 1.44 10.36
CA GLY A 355 24.26 2.02 9.94
C GLY A 355 23.05 1.10 10.12
N ASP A 356 21.88 1.60 9.71
CA ASP A 356 20.65 0.82 9.68
C ASP A 356 20.38 0.26 8.27
N PRO A 357 19.71 -0.91 8.13
CA PRO A 357 19.58 -1.59 6.84
C PRO A 357 18.41 -1.11 5.97
N TYR A 358 17.42 -0.43 6.57
CA TYR A 358 16.18 0.05 5.93
C TYR A 358 15.43 -0.99 5.07
N GLY A 359 15.12 -2.16 5.64
CA GLY A 359 14.36 -3.20 4.94
C GLY A 359 13.01 -2.69 4.42
N SER A 360 12.66 -3.02 3.17
CA SER A 360 11.48 -2.51 2.45
C SER A 360 11.49 -1.00 2.14
N MET A 361 12.65 -0.33 2.23
CA MET A 361 12.82 1.06 1.81
C MET A 361 14.06 1.21 0.92
N ALA A 362 13.89 1.99 -0.13
CA ALA A 362 14.97 2.33 -1.04
C ALA A 362 15.74 3.55 -0.49
N PHE A 363 17.06 3.48 -0.51
CA PHE A 363 17.91 4.59 -0.08
C PHE A 363 19.27 4.55 -0.77
N LEU A 364 19.95 5.69 -0.74
CA LEU A 364 21.21 5.89 -1.42
C LEU A 364 22.22 6.60 -0.50
N SER A 365 23.51 6.35 -0.75
CA SER A 365 24.62 7.11 -0.20
C SER A 365 25.09 8.12 -1.27
N VAL A 366 25.20 9.40 -0.92
CA VAL A 366 25.86 10.42 -1.77
C VAL A 366 27.08 10.95 -1.06
N VAL A 367 28.16 11.09 -1.79
CA VAL A 367 29.37 11.76 -1.34
C VAL A 367 29.62 12.97 -2.23
N ALA A 368 29.54 14.15 -1.64
CA ALA A 368 29.73 15.43 -2.31
C ALA A 368 31.06 16.06 -1.89
N PRO A 369 31.90 16.56 -2.81
CA PRO A 369 33.12 17.26 -2.44
C PRO A 369 32.82 18.65 -1.83
N ASN A 370 33.73 19.19 -1.01
CA ASN A 370 33.56 20.50 -0.36
C ASN A 370 33.25 21.65 -1.34
N ARG A 371 33.75 21.58 -2.58
CA ARG A 371 33.42 22.56 -3.64
C ARG A 371 31.93 22.58 -4.03
N VAL A 372 31.21 21.50 -3.73
CA VAL A 372 29.75 21.35 -3.94
C VAL A 372 29.01 21.58 -2.63
N ASN A 373 29.48 20.99 -1.52
CA ASN A 373 28.94 21.21 -0.19
C ASN A 373 30.02 21.01 0.88
N ASP A 374 30.31 22.07 1.63
CA ASP A 374 31.34 22.15 2.67
C ASP A 374 30.88 21.65 4.06
N GLY A 375 29.69 21.05 4.14
CA GLY A 375 29.15 20.50 5.38
C GLY A 375 28.61 21.54 6.38
N ARG A 376 28.69 22.84 6.09
CA ARG A 376 28.18 23.89 7.00
C ARG A 376 26.66 24.01 6.99
N SER A 377 26.02 23.54 5.94
CA SER A 377 24.55 23.48 5.81
C SER A 377 24.12 22.22 5.05
N LEU A 378 22.88 21.78 5.30
CA LEU A 378 22.29 20.67 4.56
C LEU A 378 22.18 21.04 3.07
N PRO A 379 22.72 20.22 2.15
CA PRO A 379 22.64 20.50 0.74
C PRO A 379 21.23 20.30 0.17
N LYS A 380 20.94 20.97 -0.94
CA LYS A 380 19.77 20.69 -1.76
C LYS A 380 20.07 19.47 -2.64
N VAL A 381 19.35 18.38 -2.42
CA VAL A 381 19.47 17.17 -3.25
C VAL A 381 18.21 16.97 -4.08
N GLN A 382 18.41 16.65 -5.35
CA GLN A 382 17.36 16.22 -6.27
C GLN A 382 17.76 14.91 -6.94
N VAL A 383 16.78 14.03 -7.14
CA VAL A 383 17.00 12.71 -7.72
C VAL A 383 15.92 12.43 -8.77
N LEU A 384 16.35 11.87 -9.91
CA LEU A 384 15.48 11.24 -10.89
C LEU A 384 15.43 9.73 -10.63
N VAL A 385 14.25 9.22 -10.32
CA VAL A 385 14.06 7.81 -9.97
C VAL A 385 13.05 7.17 -10.90
N ARG A 386 13.37 5.96 -11.38
CA ARG A 386 12.37 4.99 -11.85
C ARG A 386 11.86 4.25 -10.62
N GLY A 387 10.65 4.62 -10.20
CA GLY A 387 10.06 4.25 -8.93
C GLY A 387 9.66 2.79 -8.81
N LEU A 388 8.59 2.56 -8.05
CA LEU A 388 8.09 1.26 -7.64
C LEU A 388 7.93 0.28 -8.80
N LYS A 389 8.38 -0.95 -8.57
CA LYS A 389 7.93 -2.12 -9.32
C LYS A 389 6.51 -2.49 -8.85
N VAL A 390 5.61 -2.58 -9.82
CA VAL A 390 4.19 -2.86 -9.60
C VAL A 390 3.83 -4.24 -10.16
N GLY A 391 2.82 -4.86 -9.56
CA GLY A 391 2.37 -6.18 -9.96
C GLY A 391 1.64 -6.11 -11.30
N ARG A 392 2.03 -6.98 -12.24
CA ARG A 392 1.36 -7.10 -13.54
C ARG A 392 0.54 -8.37 -13.61
N TYR A 393 -0.52 -8.32 -14.41
CA TYR A 393 -1.47 -9.42 -14.56
C TYR A 393 -1.75 -9.69 -16.04
N ALA A 394 -1.91 -10.96 -16.38
CA ALA A 394 -2.33 -11.40 -17.70
C ALA A 394 -3.83 -11.16 -17.91
N SER A 395 -4.29 -11.31 -19.16
CA SER A 395 -5.71 -11.15 -19.52
C SER A 395 -6.66 -12.12 -18.81
N ASN A 396 -6.16 -13.22 -18.26
CA ASN A 396 -6.92 -14.15 -17.43
C ASN A 396 -6.83 -13.85 -15.92
N GLY A 397 -6.22 -12.72 -15.54
CA GLY A 397 -5.99 -12.34 -14.15
C GLY A 397 -4.81 -13.05 -13.47
N ALA A 398 -4.02 -13.85 -14.18
CA ALA A 398 -2.85 -14.52 -13.61
C ALA A 398 -1.73 -13.51 -13.32
N TYR A 399 -1.10 -13.61 -12.15
CA TYR A 399 0.02 -12.75 -11.76
C TYR A 399 1.27 -13.06 -12.59
N LEU A 400 1.88 -12.03 -13.17
CA LEU A 400 3.06 -12.12 -14.04
C LEU A 400 4.36 -11.71 -13.34
N GLY A 401 4.29 -11.30 -12.08
CA GLY A 401 5.42 -10.75 -11.34
C GLY A 401 5.41 -9.23 -11.24
N ASP A 402 6.32 -8.74 -10.42
CA ASP A 402 6.55 -7.32 -10.20
C ASP A 402 7.60 -6.79 -11.19
N ASP A 403 7.28 -5.70 -11.88
CA ASP A 403 8.21 -5.04 -12.79
C ASP A 403 8.01 -3.52 -12.79
N TYR A 404 8.97 -2.79 -13.32
CA TYR A 404 8.78 -1.36 -13.55
C TYR A 404 7.76 -1.16 -14.66
N ASP A 405 6.64 -0.55 -14.29
CA ASP A 405 5.61 -0.16 -15.23
C ASP A 405 4.95 1.13 -14.75
N ASN A 406 4.88 2.12 -15.63
CA ASN A 406 4.20 3.38 -15.36
C ASN A 406 2.80 3.43 -15.99
N ASN A 407 2.25 2.30 -16.40
CA ASN A 407 0.87 2.19 -16.84
C ASN A 407 -0.10 2.59 -15.71
N PRO A 408 -1.04 3.52 -15.94
CA PRO A 408 -1.97 3.99 -14.91
C PRO A 408 -2.85 2.88 -14.32
N ALA A 409 -3.17 1.83 -15.08
CA ALA A 409 -3.97 0.70 -14.58
C ALA A 409 -3.23 -0.06 -13.47
N TRP A 410 -1.94 -0.35 -13.67
CA TRP A 410 -1.12 -1.03 -12.66
C TRP A 410 -0.82 -0.17 -11.44
N VAL A 411 -0.61 1.14 -11.65
CA VAL A 411 -0.44 2.08 -10.54
C VAL A 411 -1.72 2.18 -9.69
N LEU A 412 -2.90 2.28 -10.33
CA LEU A 412 -4.19 2.24 -9.63
C LEU A 412 -4.36 0.94 -8.84
N LEU A 413 -4.06 -0.21 -9.45
CA LEU A 413 -4.16 -1.52 -8.81
C LEU A 413 -3.26 -1.64 -7.57
N ASP A 414 -2.00 -1.23 -7.67
CA ASP A 414 -1.05 -1.27 -6.54
C ASP A 414 -1.53 -0.39 -5.38
N ILE A 415 -2.09 0.80 -5.66
CA ILE A 415 -2.68 1.69 -4.65
C ILE A 415 -3.91 1.05 -3.99
N LEU A 416 -4.78 0.42 -4.76
CA LEU A 416 -5.96 -0.29 -4.23
C LEU A 416 -5.53 -1.44 -3.32
N LYS A 417 -4.57 -2.28 -3.75
CA LYS A 417 -4.05 -3.38 -2.94
C LYS A 417 -3.38 -2.90 -1.65
N ARG A 418 -2.60 -1.80 -1.70
CA ARG A 418 -2.07 -1.13 -0.49
C ARG A 418 -3.15 -0.62 0.45
N SER A 419 -4.32 -0.27 -0.10
CA SER A 419 -5.48 0.19 0.66
C SER A 419 -6.32 -0.98 1.23
N GLY A 420 -5.85 -2.23 1.10
CA GLY A 420 -6.46 -3.40 1.70
C GLY A 420 -7.49 -4.11 0.82
N TRP A 421 -7.46 -3.88 -0.49
CA TRP A 421 -8.23 -4.69 -1.46
C TRP A 421 -7.54 -6.03 -1.70
N GLY A 422 -8.31 -7.12 -1.57
CA GLY A 422 -7.86 -8.48 -1.88
C GLY A 422 -8.02 -8.82 -3.37
N ASP A 423 -7.27 -9.81 -3.82
CA ASP A 423 -7.31 -10.29 -5.21
C ASP A 423 -8.67 -10.92 -5.56
N ASP A 424 -9.40 -11.43 -4.56
CA ASP A 424 -10.76 -11.97 -4.72
C ASP A 424 -11.85 -10.88 -4.87
N GLU A 425 -11.50 -9.63 -4.53
CA GLU A 425 -12.38 -8.46 -4.55
C GLU A 425 -12.20 -7.60 -5.81
N ILE A 426 -11.17 -7.88 -6.62
CA ILE A 426 -10.82 -7.14 -7.83
C ILE A 426 -10.95 -8.08 -9.03
N ASP A 427 -11.57 -7.61 -10.11
CA ASP A 427 -11.46 -8.27 -11.39
C ASP A 427 -10.12 -7.91 -12.05
N LEU A 428 -9.08 -8.70 -11.76
CA LEU A 428 -7.74 -8.50 -12.27
C LEU A 428 -7.65 -8.54 -13.81
N ALA A 429 -8.59 -9.24 -14.48
CA ALA A 429 -8.64 -9.30 -15.93
C ALA A 429 -9.05 -7.95 -16.56
N SER A 430 -10.00 -7.23 -15.94
CA SER A 430 -10.37 -5.86 -16.39
C SER A 430 -9.19 -4.89 -16.33
N PHE A 431 -8.38 -4.95 -15.26
CA PHE A 431 -7.17 -4.12 -15.15
C PHE A 431 -6.14 -4.45 -16.22
N ALA A 432 -5.99 -5.73 -16.59
CA ALA A 432 -5.15 -6.14 -17.70
C ALA A 432 -5.65 -5.61 -19.05
N ALA A 433 -6.96 -5.65 -19.29
CA ALA A 433 -7.56 -5.08 -20.49
C ALA A 433 -7.35 -3.55 -20.58
N ALA A 434 -7.59 -2.84 -19.48
CA ALA A 434 -7.33 -1.40 -19.39
C ALA A 434 -5.84 -1.06 -19.57
N ALA A 435 -4.94 -1.89 -19.05
CA ALA A 435 -3.51 -1.72 -19.24
C ALA A 435 -3.10 -1.85 -20.71
N VAL A 436 -3.69 -2.79 -21.47
CA VAL A 436 -3.45 -2.93 -22.91
C VAL A 436 -3.89 -1.68 -23.67
N ASP A 437 -5.07 -1.13 -23.35
CA ASP A 437 -5.54 0.12 -23.97
C ASP A 437 -4.61 1.30 -23.67
N ALA A 438 -4.22 1.46 -22.40
CA ALA A 438 -3.29 2.53 -21.98
C ALA A 438 -1.90 2.40 -22.62
N ALA A 439 -1.47 1.17 -22.91
CA ALA A 439 -0.19 0.88 -23.56
C ALA A 439 -0.21 1.04 -25.08
N GLN A 440 -1.38 1.22 -25.71
CA GLN A 440 -1.46 1.39 -27.16
C GLN A 440 -0.62 2.60 -27.61
N LEU A 441 0.26 2.38 -28.57
CA LEU A 441 1.13 3.44 -29.09
C LEU A 441 0.33 4.43 -29.93
N ILE A 442 0.54 5.71 -29.67
CA ILE A 442 -0.02 6.82 -30.43
C ILE A 442 1.09 7.69 -30.98
N GLU A 443 0.83 8.35 -32.10
CA GLU A 443 1.75 9.31 -32.69
C GLU A 443 1.83 10.59 -31.85
N ALA A 444 3.05 11.02 -31.55
CA ALA A 444 3.35 12.25 -30.86
C ALA A 444 4.56 12.94 -31.51
N LYS A 445 4.91 14.13 -31.02
CA LYS A 445 6.14 14.83 -31.40
C LYS A 445 7.06 14.95 -30.20
N ASP A 446 8.35 14.73 -30.42
CA ASP A 446 9.38 14.97 -29.40
C ASP A 446 9.62 16.49 -29.20
N LEU A 447 10.56 16.84 -28.31
CA LEU A 447 10.95 18.21 -28.02
C LEU A 447 11.54 18.97 -29.23
N TYR A 448 11.96 18.25 -30.28
CA TYR A 448 12.53 18.80 -31.51
C TYR A 448 11.53 18.76 -32.68
N GLY A 449 10.29 18.30 -32.45
CA GLY A 449 9.23 18.21 -33.45
C GLY A 449 9.26 16.95 -34.31
N ASN A 450 10.15 15.98 -34.04
CA ASN A 450 10.21 14.73 -34.78
C ASN A 450 9.05 13.80 -34.39
N PRO A 451 8.48 13.04 -35.34
CA PRO A 451 7.45 12.06 -35.03
C PRO A 451 8.03 10.95 -34.15
N THR A 452 7.30 10.59 -33.10
CA THR A 452 7.63 9.50 -32.18
C THR A 452 6.37 8.74 -31.78
N LEU A 453 6.53 7.51 -31.31
CA LEU A 453 5.46 6.70 -30.77
C LEU A 453 5.58 6.64 -29.25
N ILE A 454 4.51 7.00 -28.56
CA ILE A 454 4.44 6.93 -27.09
C ILE A 454 3.19 6.15 -26.65
N PRO A 455 3.19 5.54 -25.47
CA PRO A 455 1.98 4.96 -24.90
C PRO A 455 0.88 6.02 -24.77
N ARG A 456 -0.37 5.62 -24.99
CA ARG A 456 -1.54 6.51 -24.88
C ARG A 456 -1.61 7.18 -23.51
N PHE A 457 -1.36 6.45 -22.44
CA PHE A 457 -1.36 6.98 -21.09
C PHE A 457 -0.16 6.47 -20.28
N GLN A 458 0.41 7.35 -19.46
CA GLN A 458 1.47 7.05 -18.50
C GLN A 458 1.22 7.79 -17.19
N CYS A 459 1.56 7.17 -16.08
CA CYS A 459 1.39 7.69 -14.73
C CYS A 459 2.75 7.80 -14.02
N ASN A 460 3.24 9.03 -13.91
CA ASN A 460 4.41 9.37 -13.11
C ASN A 460 3.94 10.14 -11.87
N LEU A 461 3.96 9.50 -10.70
CA LEU A 461 3.37 10.02 -9.48
C LEU A 461 4.37 9.99 -8.32
N VAL A 462 4.66 11.16 -7.75
CA VAL A 462 5.51 11.30 -6.57
C VAL A 462 4.69 11.80 -5.39
N LEU A 463 4.51 10.97 -4.36
CA LEU A 463 3.81 11.30 -3.13
C LEU A 463 4.82 11.48 -1.99
N ARG A 464 5.08 12.74 -1.62
CA ARG A 464 5.94 13.11 -0.47
C ARG A 464 5.17 13.48 0.78
N ARG A 465 3.90 13.85 0.60
CA ARG A 465 2.99 14.24 1.68
C ARG A 465 1.75 13.36 1.60
N ARG A 466 1.12 13.14 2.74
CA ARG A 466 -0.12 12.39 2.80
C ARG A 466 -1.20 13.02 1.93
N ARG A 467 -1.86 12.17 1.16
CA ARG A 467 -3.06 12.43 0.38
C ARG A 467 -4.07 11.34 0.65
N SER A 468 -5.35 11.66 0.53
CA SER A 468 -6.37 10.61 0.56
C SER A 468 -6.21 9.71 -0.64
N VAL A 469 -6.43 8.42 -0.45
CA VAL A 469 -6.39 7.45 -1.56
C VAL A 469 -7.44 7.85 -2.61
N ALA A 470 -8.63 8.28 -2.18
CA ALA A 470 -9.67 8.78 -3.08
C ALA A 470 -9.18 9.91 -4.00
N ASP A 471 -8.46 10.90 -3.47
CA ASP A 471 -7.91 12.00 -4.27
C ASP A 471 -6.88 11.52 -5.29
N VAL A 472 -6.03 10.57 -4.89
CA VAL A 472 -5.00 10.02 -5.77
C VAL A 472 -5.62 9.20 -6.89
N LEU A 473 -6.55 8.28 -6.57
CA LEU A 473 -7.23 7.45 -7.58
C LEU A 473 -8.02 8.33 -8.56
N ARG A 474 -8.76 9.33 -8.05
CA ARG A 474 -9.50 10.30 -8.88
C ARG A 474 -8.57 11.04 -9.84
N GLY A 475 -7.40 11.49 -9.36
CA GLY A 475 -6.40 12.15 -10.21
C GLY A 475 -5.92 11.27 -11.36
N ILE A 476 -5.59 10.00 -11.07
CA ILE A 476 -5.09 9.06 -12.09
C ILE A 476 -6.20 8.71 -13.09
N ARG A 477 -7.41 8.40 -12.59
CA ARG A 477 -8.59 8.08 -13.42
C ARG A 477 -8.91 9.20 -14.39
N ASN A 478 -9.04 10.43 -13.90
CA ASN A 478 -9.43 11.57 -14.72
C ASN A 478 -8.36 11.91 -15.77
N ALA A 479 -7.07 11.80 -15.41
CA ALA A 479 -5.98 12.04 -16.35
C ALA A 479 -5.86 10.94 -17.43
N SER A 480 -6.27 9.71 -17.12
CA SER A 480 -6.10 8.54 -17.99
C SER A 480 -7.41 8.04 -18.61
N ARG A 481 -8.52 8.76 -18.41
CA ARG A 481 -9.88 8.37 -18.87
C ARG A 481 -10.32 6.97 -18.42
N LEU A 482 -9.94 6.58 -17.21
CA LEU A 482 -10.27 5.26 -16.64
C LEU A 482 -11.48 5.32 -15.69
N SER A 483 -12.27 4.24 -15.60
CA SER A 483 -13.50 4.24 -14.81
C SER A 483 -13.68 3.03 -13.91
N LEU A 484 -13.54 3.23 -12.60
CA LEU A 484 -13.80 2.18 -11.61
C LEU A 484 -15.30 1.93 -11.43
N THR A 485 -15.73 0.71 -11.72
CA THR A 485 -17.11 0.22 -11.54
C THR A 485 -17.11 -1.17 -10.89
N HIS A 486 -18.25 -1.84 -10.78
CA HIS A 486 -18.34 -3.21 -10.26
C HIS A 486 -18.84 -4.16 -11.34
N ASP A 487 -18.27 -5.37 -11.39
CA ASP A 487 -18.79 -6.48 -12.19
C ASP A 487 -20.10 -7.04 -11.59
N ASP A 488 -20.73 -8.00 -12.26
CA ASP A 488 -21.97 -8.63 -11.79
C ASP A 488 -21.81 -9.37 -10.45
N ASN A 489 -20.58 -9.78 -10.12
CA ASN A 489 -20.23 -10.42 -8.87
C ASN A 489 -19.91 -9.41 -7.77
N GLY A 490 -19.87 -8.11 -8.06
CA GLY A 490 -19.50 -7.05 -7.13
C GLY A 490 -18.00 -6.96 -6.86
N ARG A 491 -17.16 -7.48 -7.76
CA ARG A 491 -15.72 -7.20 -7.80
C ARG A 491 -15.49 -5.86 -8.47
N LEU A 492 -14.43 -5.18 -8.04
CA LEU A 492 -14.02 -3.91 -8.64
C LEU A 492 -13.43 -4.16 -10.03
N GLN A 493 -13.97 -3.50 -11.06
CA GLN A 493 -13.48 -3.54 -12.43
C GLN A 493 -13.07 -2.12 -12.89
N LEU A 494 -12.14 -2.04 -13.86
CA LEU A 494 -11.53 -0.79 -14.35
C LEU A 494 -11.93 -0.43 -15.78
#